data_AF-A0A2N4T4G1-F1
#
_entry.id   AF-A0A2N4T4G1-F1
#
_cell.length_a   1.000
_cell.length_b   1.000
_cell.length_c   1.000
_cell.angle_alpha   90.00
_cell.angle_beta   90.00
_cell.angle_gamma   90.00
#
_symmetry.space_group_name_H-M   'P 1'
#
loop_
_entity.id
_entity.type
_entity.pdbx_description
1 polymer ?
#
loop_
_entity_poly.entity_id
_entity_poly.type
_entity_poly.pdbx_seq_one_letter_code
_entity_poly.pdbx_strand_id
1 'polypeptide(L)'
;MSHSVGPGTAGTSKAGTEHSDPGEASILDVVKVFARLLPKQLKDEAQLAKLELTDKAKTLGKGAAFVAVGLVFLLLATIALVGAAIAGLAQVMPSWLAALLLAVLFLVVLAVAALIGVSTIKKALPLVPRKAVFGTKYDLGVVKEGSAYTEARVQREEQLARERKEQEKREAAQDPARQKPPAPTEEQLRHRLKLRREHLKTLRDDVQGRAETIQAATKGFVDRTGRTVRTTPKDVRSALGAARGTRPAGASGGQGAGLGERWQPLTVLAVAGSAFVVFLRKLFR
;
A
#
# COMPACT_ATOMS: atom_id res chain seq x y z
N MET A 1 -19.65 67.38 12.45
CA MET A 1 -20.95 67.15 11.77
C MET A 1 -21.78 66.30 12.70
N SER A 2 -22.85 66.90 13.19
CA SER A 2 -23.61 66.57 14.38
C SER A 2 -24.94 65.94 13.94
N HIS A 3 -25.29 64.78 14.46
CA HIS A 3 -26.66 64.22 14.37
C HIS A 3 -26.94 63.53 15.71
N SER A 4 -27.58 64.23 16.65
CA SER A 4 -29.04 64.36 16.84
C SER A 4 -29.61 63.22 17.69
N VAL A 5 -29.55 63.43 19.00
CA VAL A 5 -30.37 62.77 20.02
C VAL A 5 -31.76 63.42 19.98
N GLY A 6 -32.82 62.60 19.93
CA GLY A 6 -34.20 63.03 20.11
C GLY A 6 -34.86 62.24 21.27
N PRO A 7 -35.61 62.89 22.17
CA PRO A 7 -36.32 62.22 23.27
C PRO A 7 -37.82 62.03 23.00
N GLY A 8 -38.44 61.11 23.74
CA GLY A 8 -39.90 60.87 23.80
C GLY A 8 -40.31 59.55 23.14
N THR A 9 -41.11 58.68 23.74
CA THR A 9 -42.25 58.95 24.63
C THR A 9 -42.50 57.79 25.60
N ALA A 10 -43.03 58.15 26.77
CA ALA A 10 -43.60 57.23 27.74
C ALA A 10 -44.87 56.59 27.17
N GLY A 11 -44.95 55.26 27.30
CA GLY A 11 -46.13 54.45 27.04
C GLY A 11 -46.28 53.41 28.13
N THR A 12 -46.80 53.80 29.29
CA THR A 12 -47.41 52.88 30.26
C THR A 12 -48.76 52.45 29.74
N SER A 13 -48.93 51.17 29.40
CA SER A 13 -50.23 50.49 29.49
C SER A 13 -50.08 48.97 29.44
N LYS A 14 -50.59 48.37 30.52
CA LYS A 14 -51.21 47.04 30.62
C LYS A 14 -50.28 45.84 30.76
N ALA A 15 -50.00 45.54 32.02
CA ALA A 15 -49.80 44.18 32.50
C ALA A 15 -50.98 43.29 32.07
N GLY A 16 -50.74 42.44 31.08
CA GLY A 16 -51.44 41.19 30.87
C GLY A 16 -50.43 40.09 31.17
N THR A 17 -50.43 39.60 32.40
CA THR A 17 -49.75 38.36 32.77
C THR A 17 -50.52 37.20 32.17
N GLU A 18 -50.31 36.90 30.89
CA GLU A 18 -50.49 35.54 30.40
C GLU A 18 -49.30 34.71 30.89
N HIS A 19 -49.50 34.05 32.03
CA HIS A 19 -48.73 32.87 32.41
C HIS A 19 -49.03 31.76 31.41
N SER A 20 -48.25 31.68 30.35
CA SER A 20 -47.98 30.41 29.68
C SER A 20 -46.92 29.70 30.51
N ASP A 21 -47.24 28.52 31.03
CA ASP A 21 -46.39 27.68 31.88
C ASP A 21 -44.91 27.68 31.43
N PRO A 22 -43.95 28.22 32.23
CA PRO A 22 -42.52 28.20 31.91
C PRO A 22 -41.85 26.83 32.16
N GLY A 23 -42.62 25.80 32.51
CA GLY A 23 -42.08 24.53 33.02
C GLY A 23 -41.73 23.47 31.96
N GLU A 24 -42.43 23.42 30.82
CA GLU A 24 -42.35 22.23 29.95
C GLU A 24 -41.83 22.47 28.52
N ALA A 25 -41.61 23.73 28.12
CA ALA A 25 -40.85 24.05 26.90
C ALA A 25 -39.33 24.21 27.14
N SER A 26 -38.81 23.81 28.31
CA SER A 26 -37.52 24.35 28.79
C SER A 26 -36.27 23.49 28.52
N ILE A 27 -36.38 22.23 28.12
CA ILE A 27 -35.20 21.36 27.88
C ILE A 27 -35.27 20.70 26.51
N LEU A 28 -36.45 20.23 26.11
CA LEU A 28 -36.66 19.61 24.80
C LEU A 28 -36.49 20.61 23.66
N ASP A 29 -36.92 21.86 23.80
CA ASP A 29 -36.69 22.88 22.78
C ASP A 29 -35.24 23.34 22.71
N VAL A 30 -34.52 23.38 23.83
CA VAL A 30 -33.06 23.66 23.85
C VAL A 30 -32.30 22.54 23.12
N VAL A 31 -32.60 21.28 23.41
CA VAL A 31 -32.02 20.13 22.70
C VAL A 31 -32.36 20.16 21.21
N LYS A 32 -33.60 20.53 20.85
CA LYS A 32 -34.05 20.62 19.45
C LYS A 32 -33.37 21.78 18.70
N VAL A 33 -33.09 22.89 19.37
CA VAL A 33 -32.33 24.02 18.84
C VAL A 33 -30.84 23.64 18.69
N PHE A 34 -30.22 23.06 19.71
CA PHE A 34 -28.83 22.56 19.63
C PHE A 34 -28.64 21.51 18.54
N ALA A 35 -29.54 20.53 18.43
CA ALA A 35 -29.52 19.51 17.37
C ALA A 35 -29.68 20.11 15.96
N ARG A 36 -30.31 21.29 15.84
CA ARG A 36 -30.47 22.01 14.57
C ARG A 36 -29.30 22.94 14.24
N LEU A 37 -28.60 23.49 15.24
CA LEU A 37 -27.48 24.43 15.05
C LEU A 37 -26.10 23.73 15.00
N LEU A 38 -25.85 22.70 15.80
CA LEU A 38 -24.58 21.98 15.82
C LEU A 38 -24.12 21.47 14.43
N PRO A 39 -24.98 20.87 13.59
CA PRO A 39 -24.57 20.43 12.25
C PRO A 39 -24.18 21.58 11.34
N LYS A 40 -24.80 22.76 11.50
CA LYS A 40 -24.48 23.96 10.72
C LYS A 40 -23.14 24.53 11.16
N GLN A 41 -22.90 24.65 12.45
CA GLN A 41 -21.62 25.15 12.97
C GLN A 41 -20.45 24.22 12.60
N LEU A 42 -20.62 22.90 12.74
CA LEU A 42 -19.61 21.94 12.31
C LEU A 42 -19.35 22.01 10.79
N LYS A 43 -20.40 22.25 10.00
CA LYS A 43 -20.25 22.44 8.56
C LYS A 43 -19.49 23.73 8.23
N ASP A 44 -19.76 24.82 8.94
CA ASP A 44 -19.11 26.10 8.72
C ASP A 44 -17.63 26.06 9.16
N GLU A 45 -17.32 25.45 10.30
CA GLU A 45 -15.94 25.21 10.74
C GLU A 45 -15.18 24.26 9.78
N ALA A 46 -15.85 23.21 9.28
CA ALA A 46 -15.26 22.34 8.27
C ALA A 46 -15.02 23.07 6.94
N GLN A 47 -15.91 23.99 6.55
CA GLN A 47 -15.74 24.82 5.35
C GLN A 47 -14.58 25.81 5.52
N LEU A 48 -14.46 26.44 6.69
CA LEU A 48 -13.35 27.33 7.02
C LEU A 48 -12.02 26.58 7.03
N ALA A 49 -11.96 25.42 7.70
CA ALA A 49 -10.80 24.55 7.70
C ALA A 49 -10.44 24.10 6.28
N LYS A 50 -11.43 23.78 5.43
CA LYS A 50 -11.19 23.42 4.04
C LYS A 50 -10.61 24.57 3.23
N LEU A 51 -11.10 25.79 3.40
CA LEU A 51 -10.56 26.98 2.73
C LEU A 51 -9.11 27.22 3.14
N GLU A 52 -8.83 27.23 4.44
CA GLU A 52 -7.49 27.45 4.96
C GLU A 52 -6.52 26.33 4.53
N LEU A 53 -6.95 25.07 4.61
CA LEU A 53 -6.18 23.92 4.12
C LEU A 53 -5.93 24.01 2.62
N THR A 54 -6.91 24.46 1.84
CA THR A 54 -6.77 24.58 0.39
C THR A 54 -5.74 25.66 0.01
N ASP A 55 -5.76 26.81 0.68
CA ASP A 55 -4.80 27.88 0.40
C ASP A 55 -3.38 27.56 0.89
N LYS A 56 -3.26 26.90 2.05
CA LYS A 56 -1.98 26.33 2.50
C LYS A 56 -1.50 25.23 1.56
N ALA A 57 -2.39 24.35 1.08
CA ALA A 57 -2.07 23.29 0.14
C ALA A 57 -1.65 23.82 -1.23
N LYS A 58 -2.26 24.89 -1.75
CA LYS A 58 -1.83 25.54 -3.00
C LYS A 58 -0.42 26.10 -2.87
N THR A 59 -0.13 26.78 -1.77
CA THR A 59 1.20 27.37 -1.54
C THR A 59 2.26 26.30 -1.38
N LEU A 60 1.98 25.28 -0.56
CA LEU A 60 2.86 24.12 -0.41
C LEU A 60 3.02 23.35 -1.72
N GLY A 61 1.94 23.21 -2.49
CA GLY A 61 1.91 22.52 -3.79
C GLY A 61 2.77 23.23 -4.83
N LYS A 62 2.73 24.56 -4.90
CA LYS A 62 3.65 25.35 -5.76
C LYS A 62 5.09 25.14 -5.34
N GLY A 63 5.40 25.20 -4.04
CA GLY A 63 6.74 24.92 -3.53
C GLY A 63 7.22 23.51 -3.88
N ALA A 64 6.38 22.50 -3.68
CA ALA A 64 6.66 21.11 -4.03
C ALA A 64 6.88 20.92 -5.55
N ALA A 65 6.15 21.66 -6.39
CA ALA A 65 6.35 21.62 -7.84
C ALA A 65 7.73 22.16 -8.25
N PHE A 66 8.16 23.29 -7.69
CA PHE A 66 9.51 23.82 -7.94
C PHE A 66 10.61 22.89 -7.42
N VAL A 67 10.41 22.28 -6.24
CA VAL A 67 11.33 21.26 -5.73
C VAL A 67 11.40 20.06 -6.67
N ALA A 68 10.26 19.58 -7.18
CA ALA A 68 10.23 18.46 -8.12
C ALA A 68 10.99 18.78 -9.42
N VAL A 69 10.77 19.98 -9.99
CA VAL A 69 11.52 20.45 -11.17
C VAL A 69 13.02 20.53 -10.84
N GLY A 70 13.38 21.11 -9.70
CA GLY A 70 14.77 21.20 -9.24
C GLY A 70 15.42 19.82 -9.10
N LEU A 71 14.72 18.83 -8.56
CA LEU A 71 15.22 17.45 -8.45
C LEU A 71 15.43 16.80 -9.81
N VAL A 72 14.57 17.07 -10.80
CA VAL A 72 14.77 16.59 -12.18
C VAL A 72 16.04 17.19 -12.79
N PHE A 73 16.23 18.50 -12.68
CA PHE A 73 17.44 19.17 -13.18
C PHE A 73 18.70 18.72 -12.42
N LEU A 74 18.61 18.52 -11.11
CA LEU A 74 19.70 17.98 -10.31
C LEU A 74 20.09 16.57 -10.77
N LEU A 75 19.10 15.72 -11.07
CA LEU A 75 19.35 14.38 -11.61
C LEU A 75 20.03 14.43 -12.98
N LEU A 76 19.53 15.28 -13.89
CA LEU A 76 20.15 15.47 -15.21
C LEU A 76 21.59 16.00 -15.09
N ALA A 77 21.80 17.00 -14.24
CA ALA A 77 23.13 17.55 -13.96
C ALA A 77 24.07 16.48 -13.39
N THR A 78 23.59 15.63 -12.48
CA THR A 78 24.36 14.53 -11.90
C THR A 78 24.76 13.52 -12.99
N ILE A 79 23.85 13.12 -13.88
CA ILE A 79 24.16 12.22 -15.00
C ILE A 79 25.24 12.82 -15.91
N ALA A 80 25.10 14.11 -16.27
CA ALA A 80 26.09 14.81 -17.08
C ALA A 80 27.45 14.87 -16.39
N LEU A 81 27.49 15.13 -15.08
CA LEU A 81 28.73 15.19 -14.30
C LEU A 81 29.41 13.83 -14.20
N VAL A 82 28.64 12.76 -14.02
CA VAL A 82 29.16 11.38 -14.04
C VAL A 82 29.75 11.06 -15.42
N GLY A 83 29.06 11.41 -16.49
CA GLY A 83 29.57 11.24 -17.86
C GLY A 83 30.86 12.04 -18.11
N ALA A 84 30.90 13.30 -17.67
CA ALA A 84 32.10 14.14 -17.76
C ALA A 84 33.27 13.58 -16.93
N ALA A 85 33.02 13.04 -15.74
CA ALA A 85 34.04 12.40 -14.92
C ALA A 85 34.62 11.15 -15.59
N ILE A 86 33.76 10.30 -16.19
CA ILE A 86 34.21 9.13 -16.96
C ILE A 86 35.04 9.56 -18.16
N ALA A 87 34.57 10.56 -18.93
CA ALA A 87 35.30 11.07 -20.09
C ALA A 87 36.65 11.69 -19.71
N GLY A 88 36.71 12.42 -18.59
CA GLY A 88 37.95 12.99 -18.05
C GLY A 88 38.95 11.92 -17.61
N LEU A 89 38.49 10.89 -16.89
CA LEU A 89 39.34 9.75 -16.53
C LEU A 89 39.77 8.92 -17.74
N ALA A 90 38.92 8.84 -18.77
CA ALA A 90 39.23 8.11 -20.00
C ALA A 90 40.43 8.69 -20.77
N GLN A 91 40.86 9.93 -20.46
CA GLN A 91 42.06 10.52 -21.05
C GLN A 91 43.36 9.90 -20.51
N VAL A 92 43.33 9.32 -19.30
CA VAL A 92 44.51 8.71 -18.65
C VAL A 92 44.45 7.18 -18.58
N MET A 93 43.29 6.57 -18.81
CA MET A 93 43.09 5.12 -18.77
C MET A 93 41.95 4.68 -19.71
N PRO A 94 41.80 3.38 -20.03
CA PRO A 94 40.68 2.91 -20.85
C PRO A 94 39.31 3.27 -20.27
N SER A 95 38.36 3.65 -21.14
CA SER A 95 37.03 4.13 -20.75
C SER A 95 36.23 3.12 -19.90
N TRP A 96 36.38 1.82 -20.17
CA TRP A 96 35.74 0.77 -19.38
C TRP A 96 36.25 0.73 -17.93
N LEU A 97 37.54 0.99 -17.72
CA LEU A 97 38.16 1.00 -16.39
C LEU A 97 37.77 2.26 -15.62
N ALA A 98 37.72 3.41 -16.30
CA ALA A 98 37.23 4.67 -15.74
C ALA A 98 35.79 4.53 -15.21
N ALA A 99 34.90 3.92 -16.01
CA ALA A 99 33.52 3.68 -15.60
C ALA A 99 33.42 2.75 -14.38
N LEU A 100 34.23 1.68 -14.33
CA LEU A 100 34.25 0.76 -13.19
C LEU A 100 34.76 1.43 -11.90
N LEU A 101 35.82 2.23 -11.98
CA LEU A 101 36.34 2.94 -10.80
C LEU A 101 35.31 3.92 -10.23
N LEU A 102 34.65 4.69 -11.10
CA LEU A 102 33.63 5.63 -10.66
C LEU A 102 32.41 4.89 -10.08
N ALA A 103 32.01 3.76 -10.67
CA ALA A 103 30.94 2.91 -10.14
C ALA A 103 31.27 2.38 -8.73
N VAL A 104 32.49 1.91 -8.49
CA VAL A 104 32.95 1.47 -7.16
C VAL A 104 32.92 2.63 -6.17
N LEU A 105 33.37 3.83 -6.55
CA LEU A 105 33.31 5.02 -5.70
C LEU A 105 31.86 5.33 -5.29
N PHE A 106 30.91 5.34 -6.22
CA PHE A 106 29.49 5.56 -5.91
C PHE A 106 28.92 4.46 -5.02
N LEU A 107 29.29 3.20 -5.23
CA LEU A 107 28.83 2.07 -4.42
C LEU A 107 29.29 2.21 -2.96
N VAL A 108 30.53 2.65 -2.73
CA VAL A 108 31.04 2.93 -1.38
C VAL A 108 30.25 4.06 -0.72
N VAL A 109 30.02 5.17 -1.43
CA VAL A 109 29.23 6.30 -0.90
C VAL A 109 27.80 5.87 -0.57
N LEU A 110 27.15 5.12 -1.47
CA LEU A 110 25.81 4.56 -1.27
C LEU A 110 25.76 3.62 -0.07
N ALA A 111 26.76 2.74 0.09
CA ALA A 111 26.84 1.82 1.21
C ALA A 111 26.93 2.57 2.55
N VAL A 112 27.80 3.59 2.64
CA VAL A 112 27.94 4.43 3.83
C VAL A 112 26.65 5.20 4.13
N ALA A 113 26.06 5.84 3.12
CA ALA A 113 24.79 6.56 3.27
C ALA A 113 23.66 5.63 3.72
N ALA A 114 23.57 4.41 3.16
CA ALA A 114 22.59 3.40 3.55
C ALA A 114 22.82 2.92 4.99
N LEU A 115 24.08 2.68 5.39
CA LEU A 115 24.43 2.31 6.77
C LEU A 115 24.01 3.39 7.77
N ILE A 116 24.28 4.67 7.46
CA ILE A 116 23.86 5.80 8.29
C ILE A 116 22.34 5.89 8.33
N GLY A 117 21.67 5.84 7.18
CA GLY A 117 20.21 5.91 7.07
C GLY A 117 19.51 4.81 7.86
N VAL A 118 19.94 3.56 7.67
CA VAL A 118 19.41 2.41 8.42
C VAL A 118 19.68 2.55 9.92
N SER A 119 20.86 3.03 10.31
CA SER A 119 21.19 3.25 11.72
C SER A 119 20.31 4.32 12.35
N THR A 120 20.05 5.42 11.64
CA THR A 120 19.18 6.50 12.09
C THR A 120 17.73 6.04 12.20
N ILE A 121 17.22 5.30 11.20
CA ILE A 121 15.87 4.70 11.25
C ILE A 121 15.74 3.73 12.42
N LYS A 122 16.74 2.87 12.63
CA LYS A 122 16.77 1.92 13.76
C LYS A 122 16.75 2.63 15.11
N LYS A 123 17.45 3.76 15.25
CA LYS A 123 17.43 4.60 16.45
C LYS A 123 16.09 5.33 16.64
N ALA A 124 15.39 5.66 15.56
CA ALA A 124 14.08 6.31 15.57
C ALA A 124 12.90 5.33 15.84
N LEU A 125 13.16 4.02 15.89
CA LEU A 125 12.19 3.01 16.33
C LEU A 125 12.21 2.89 17.87
N PRO A 126 11.05 2.89 18.56
CA PRO A 126 9.76 2.41 18.07
C PRO A 126 8.90 3.51 17.44
N LEU A 127 8.70 3.42 16.12
CA LEU A 127 7.74 4.20 15.32
C LEU A 127 6.27 3.94 15.70
N VAL A 128 6.04 3.13 16.74
CA VAL A 128 4.72 3.00 17.34
C VAL A 128 4.57 4.16 18.31
N PRO A 129 3.76 5.20 18.01
CA PRO A 129 3.51 6.29 18.94
C PRO A 129 2.80 5.73 20.17
N ARG A 130 3.58 5.36 21.19
CA ARG A 130 3.11 4.63 22.37
C ARG A 130 1.93 5.32 23.04
N LYS A 131 1.94 6.65 23.08
CA LYS A 131 0.85 7.47 23.62
C LYS A 131 -0.44 7.35 22.80
N ALA A 132 -0.36 7.32 21.47
CA ALA A 132 -1.53 7.19 20.61
C ALA A 132 -2.13 5.78 20.64
N VAL A 133 -1.27 4.75 20.70
CA VAL A 133 -1.73 3.36 20.88
C VAL A 133 -2.31 3.12 22.27
N PHE A 134 -1.74 3.73 23.31
CA PHE A 134 -2.29 3.68 24.65
C PHE A 134 -3.64 4.38 24.73
N GLY A 135 -3.77 5.60 24.19
CA GLY A 135 -5.02 6.36 24.19
C GLY A 135 -6.15 5.59 23.50
N THR A 136 -5.91 5.09 22.29
CA THR A 136 -6.92 4.27 21.57
C THR A 136 -7.33 3.00 22.31
N LYS A 137 -6.39 2.28 22.95
CA LYS A 137 -6.71 1.10 23.77
C LYS A 137 -7.47 1.46 25.04
N TYR A 138 -7.10 2.56 25.67
CA TYR A 138 -7.77 3.09 26.86
C TYR A 138 -9.20 3.48 26.53
N ASP A 139 -9.40 4.26 25.46
CA ASP A 139 -10.72 4.69 25.01
C ASP A 139 -11.61 3.48 24.67
N LEU A 140 -11.07 2.46 23.99
CA LEU A 140 -11.77 1.21 23.72
C LEU A 140 -12.12 0.43 24.99
N GLY A 141 -11.22 0.41 25.98
CA GLY A 141 -11.43 -0.25 27.26
C GLY A 141 -12.48 0.47 28.11
N VAL A 142 -12.49 1.80 28.13
CA VAL A 142 -13.51 2.61 28.81
C VAL A 142 -14.88 2.43 28.15
N VAL A 143 -14.95 2.34 26.81
CA VAL A 143 -16.20 2.04 26.11
C VAL A 143 -16.73 0.64 26.45
N LYS A 144 -15.85 -0.34 26.68
CA LYS A 144 -16.24 -1.74 26.94
C LYS A 144 -16.54 -2.04 28.40
N GLU A 145 -15.76 -1.50 29.34
CA GLU A 145 -15.76 -1.84 30.76
C GLU A 145 -16.13 -0.65 31.67
N GLY A 146 -16.34 0.54 31.09
CA GLY A 146 -16.74 1.74 31.82
C GLY A 146 -15.64 2.27 32.76
N SER A 147 -16.04 2.90 33.86
CA SER A 147 -15.12 3.51 34.84
C SER A 147 -14.25 2.50 35.61
N ALA A 148 -14.54 1.20 35.50
CA ALA A 148 -13.71 0.14 36.06
C ALA A 148 -12.38 -0.05 35.31
N TYR A 149 -12.30 0.45 34.05
CA TYR A 149 -11.07 0.39 33.25
C TYR A 149 -10.17 1.59 33.52
N THR A 150 -9.32 1.49 34.54
CA THR A 150 -8.41 2.58 34.93
C THR A 150 -7.08 2.52 34.15
N GLU A 151 -6.52 3.69 33.80
CA GLU A 151 -5.21 3.81 33.14
C GLU A 151 -4.10 3.02 33.86
N ALA A 152 -4.13 3.00 35.19
CA ALA A 152 -3.15 2.29 36.03
C ALA A 152 -3.17 0.77 35.84
N ARG A 153 -4.29 0.18 35.36
CA ARG A 153 -4.37 -1.24 35.03
C ARG A 153 -3.68 -1.52 33.70
N VAL A 154 -3.94 -0.71 32.68
CA VAL A 154 -3.32 -0.82 31.34
C VAL A 154 -1.81 -0.66 31.43
N GLN A 155 -1.33 0.31 32.20
CA GLN A 155 0.11 0.52 32.40
C GLN A 155 0.77 -0.69 33.08
N ARG A 156 0.14 -1.27 34.09
CA ARG A 156 0.63 -2.50 34.75
C ARG A 156 0.64 -3.70 33.81
N GLU A 157 -0.42 -3.92 33.04
CA GLU A 157 -0.48 -5.00 32.06
C GLU A 157 0.59 -4.85 30.97
N GLU A 158 0.83 -3.63 30.49
CA GLU A 158 1.92 -3.36 29.54
C GLU A 158 3.31 -3.54 30.14
N GLN A 159 3.53 -3.13 31.40
CA GLN A 159 4.81 -3.31 32.10
C GLN A 159 5.10 -4.80 32.30
N LEU A 160 4.14 -5.57 32.80
CA LEU A 160 4.26 -7.01 32.97
C LEU A 160 4.49 -7.72 31.64
N ALA A 161 3.81 -7.29 30.56
CA ALA A 161 4.05 -7.85 29.23
C ALA A 161 5.45 -7.54 28.70
N ARG A 162 6.05 -6.39 29.06
CA ARG A 162 7.44 -6.06 28.69
C ARG A 162 8.43 -6.86 29.50
N GLU A 163 8.24 -6.94 30.81
CA GLU A 163 9.07 -7.74 31.71
C GLU A 163 9.05 -9.22 31.30
N ARG A 164 7.87 -9.78 31.00
CA ARG A 164 7.74 -11.14 30.45
C ARG A 164 8.48 -11.32 29.13
N LYS A 165 8.39 -10.37 28.21
CA LYS A 165 9.14 -10.42 26.93
C LYS A 165 10.64 -10.27 27.12
N GLU A 166 11.08 -9.47 28.10
CA GLU A 166 12.48 -9.32 28.44
C GLU A 166 13.03 -10.58 29.12
N GLN A 167 12.26 -11.17 30.03
CA GLN A 167 12.55 -12.47 30.66
C GLN A 167 12.60 -13.56 29.60
N GLU A 168 11.59 -13.70 28.74
CA GLU A 168 11.58 -14.66 27.64
C GLU A 168 12.78 -14.48 26.70
N LYS A 169 13.21 -13.23 26.43
CA LYS A 169 14.43 -12.96 25.64
C LYS A 169 15.71 -13.31 26.39
N ARG A 170 15.77 -13.09 27.70
CA ARG A 170 16.93 -13.45 28.55
C ARG A 170 17.03 -14.96 28.71
N GLU A 171 15.92 -15.63 28.97
CA GLU A 171 15.80 -17.09 28.98
C GLU A 171 16.14 -17.68 27.61
N ALA A 172 15.62 -17.11 26.53
CA ALA A 172 15.98 -17.48 25.17
C ALA A 172 17.46 -17.22 24.82
N ALA A 173 18.12 -16.27 25.47
CA ALA A 173 19.55 -16.01 25.29
C ALA A 173 20.42 -16.89 26.20
N GLN A 174 19.87 -17.35 27.34
CA GLN A 174 20.53 -18.21 28.32
C GLN A 174 20.29 -19.70 28.08
N ASP A 175 19.26 -20.07 27.32
CA ASP A 175 18.91 -21.44 26.99
C ASP A 175 20.03 -22.11 26.16
N PRO A 176 20.81 -23.02 26.76
CA PRO A 176 21.88 -23.71 26.04
C PRO A 176 21.31 -24.73 25.03
N ALA A 177 20.02 -25.06 25.07
CA ALA A 177 19.35 -25.93 24.11
C ALA A 177 19.02 -25.23 22.77
N ARG A 178 19.19 -23.90 22.69
CA ARG A 178 19.21 -23.16 21.41
C ARG A 178 20.54 -23.21 20.68
N GLN A 179 21.54 -23.92 21.22
CA GLN A 179 22.61 -24.44 20.38
C GLN A 179 21.93 -25.15 19.21
N LYS A 180 22.14 -24.62 17.99
CA LYS A 180 21.65 -25.26 16.76
C LYS A 180 22.01 -26.74 16.91
N PRO A 181 21.04 -27.67 16.81
CA PRO A 181 21.36 -29.09 16.94
C PRO A 181 22.58 -29.37 16.08
N PRO A 182 23.59 -30.11 16.59
CA PRO A 182 24.83 -30.34 15.88
C PRO A 182 24.51 -30.74 14.44
N ALA A 183 25.23 -30.15 13.48
CA ALA A 183 24.95 -30.37 12.07
C ALA A 183 24.74 -31.87 11.84
N PRO A 184 23.59 -32.29 11.25
CA PRO A 184 23.24 -33.70 11.22
C PRO A 184 24.40 -34.51 10.64
N THR A 185 24.69 -35.66 11.25
CA THR A 185 25.82 -36.50 10.85
C THR A 185 25.62 -36.97 9.41
N GLU A 186 26.71 -37.23 8.66
CA GLU A 186 26.64 -37.60 7.24
C GLU A 186 25.66 -38.77 6.97
N GLU A 187 25.62 -39.75 7.86
CA GLU A 187 24.68 -40.87 7.80
C GLU A 187 23.21 -40.43 7.92
N GLN A 188 22.92 -39.46 8.79
CA GLN A 188 21.58 -38.89 8.97
C GLN A 188 21.16 -38.08 7.73
N LEU A 189 22.10 -37.38 7.07
CA LEU A 189 21.83 -36.74 5.78
C LEU A 189 21.55 -37.78 4.70
N ARG A 190 22.37 -38.84 4.61
CA ARG A 190 22.18 -39.92 3.62
C ARG A 190 20.82 -40.60 3.79
N HIS A 191 20.40 -40.86 5.04
CA HIS A 191 19.09 -41.43 5.34
C HIS A 191 17.94 -40.48 4.95
N ARG A 192 18.05 -39.19 5.32
CA ARG A 192 17.03 -38.18 4.98
C ARG A 192 16.93 -37.95 3.47
N LEU A 193 18.05 -38.01 2.75
CA LEU A 193 18.10 -37.91 1.29
C LEU A 193 17.51 -39.15 0.60
N LYS A 194 17.66 -40.33 1.19
CA LYS A 194 17.00 -41.55 0.70
C LYS A 194 15.49 -41.44 0.86
N LEU A 195 15.01 -41.04 2.04
CA LEU A 195 13.58 -40.82 2.30
C LEU A 195 12.97 -39.74 1.39
N ARG A 196 13.66 -38.63 1.17
CA ARG A 196 13.20 -37.58 0.24
C ARG A 196 13.12 -38.09 -1.19
N ARG A 197 14.08 -38.90 -1.64
CA ARG A 197 14.05 -39.47 -3.00
C ARG A 197 12.87 -40.42 -3.19
N GLU A 198 12.59 -41.27 -2.21
CA GLU A 198 11.41 -42.14 -2.26
C GLU A 198 10.11 -41.32 -2.24
N HIS A 199 10.02 -40.29 -1.40
CA HIS A 199 8.85 -39.41 -1.34
C HIS A 199 8.65 -38.60 -2.63
N LEU A 200 9.74 -38.21 -3.31
CA LEU A 200 9.65 -37.51 -4.60
C LEU A 200 9.23 -38.44 -5.74
N LYS A 201 9.62 -39.72 -5.71
CA LYS A 201 9.15 -40.71 -6.69
C LYS A 201 7.63 -40.88 -6.58
N THR A 202 7.13 -41.08 -5.36
CA THR A 202 5.68 -41.22 -5.14
C THR A 202 4.91 -39.98 -5.58
N LEU A 203 5.42 -38.78 -5.28
CA LEU A 203 4.80 -37.53 -5.73
C LEU A 203 4.79 -37.37 -7.26
N ARG A 204 5.87 -37.77 -7.94
CA ARG A 204 5.92 -37.73 -9.40
C ARG A 204 4.90 -38.69 -10.01
N ASP A 205 4.84 -39.91 -9.51
CA ASP A 205 3.95 -40.96 -10.03
C ASP A 205 2.47 -40.55 -9.81
N ASP A 206 2.17 -39.94 -8.66
CA ASP A 206 0.88 -39.29 -8.34
C ASP A 206 0.52 -38.15 -9.29
N VAL A 207 1.48 -37.28 -9.63
CA VAL A 207 1.26 -36.16 -10.56
C VAL A 207 1.00 -36.67 -11.96
N GLN A 208 1.70 -37.71 -12.40
CA GLN A 208 1.50 -38.31 -13.71
C GLN A 208 0.12 -38.97 -13.83
N GLY A 209 -0.32 -39.71 -12.80
CA GLY A 209 -1.68 -40.26 -12.76
C GLY A 209 -2.76 -39.17 -12.73
N ARG A 210 -2.54 -38.06 -12.00
CA ARG A 210 -3.45 -36.90 -12.02
C ARG A 210 -3.45 -36.17 -13.37
N ALA A 211 -2.32 -36.09 -14.07
CA ALA A 211 -2.24 -35.46 -15.38
C ALA A 211 -3.07 -36.22 -16.43
N GLU A 212 -3.01 -37.56 -16.43
CA GLU A 212 -3.78 -38.40 -17.35
C GLU A 212 -5.29 -38.28 -17.12
N THR A 213 -5.72 -38.24 -15.86
CA THR A 213 -7.14 -38.03 -15.50
C THR A 213 -7.63 -36.62 -15.86
N ILE A 214 -6.82 -35.59 -15.64
CA ILE A 214 -7.13 -34.22 -16.08
C ILE A 214 -7.18 -34.14 -17.60
N GLN A 215 -6.28 -34.81 -18.32
CA GLN A 215 -6.28 -34.83 -19.78
C GLN A 215 -7.52 -35.54 -20.34
N ALA A 216 -7.93 -36.65 -19.74
CA ALA A 216 -9.17 -37.35 -20.09
C ALA A 216 -10.42 -36.49 -19.82
N ALA A 217 -10.49 -35.85 -18.64
CA ALA A 217 -11.58 -34.95 -18.28
C ALA A 217 -11.64 -33.70 -19.19
N THR A 218 -10.48 -33.14 -19.52
CA THR A 218 -10.36 -31.98 -20.41
C THR A 218 -10.75 -32.35 -21.84
N LYS A 219 -10.32 -33.50 -22.36
CA LYS A 219 -10.70 -33.97 -23.70
C LYS A 219 -12.21 -34.21 -23.79
N GLY A 220 -12.81 -34.84 -22.78
CA GLY A 220 -14.26 -35.02 -22.70
C GLY A 220 -15.04 -33.69 -22.62
N PHE A 221 -14.50 -32.69 -21.94
CA PHE A 221 -15.08 -31.34 -21.87
C PHE A 221 -14.95 -30.57 -23.19
N VAL A 222 -13.79 -30.62 -23.85
CA VAL A 222 -13.56 -29.98 -25.15
C VAL A 222 -14.45 -30.59 -26.23
N ASP A 223 -14.60 -31.91 -26.27
CA ASP A 223 -15.48 -32.58 -27.23
C ASP A 223 -16.96 -32.24 -27.00
N ARG A 224 -17.37 -32.11 -25.73
CA ARG A 224 -18.74 -31.72 -25.36
C ARG A 224 -19.02 -30.26 -25.73
N THR A 225 -18.10 -29.36 -25.41
CA THR A 225 -18.22 -27.92 -25.71
C THR A 225 -18.13 -27.66 -27.21
N GLY A 226 -17.26 -28.37 -27.92
CA GLY A 226 -17.11 -28.28 -29.37
C GLY A 226 -18.39 -28.68 -30.12
N ARG A 227 -19.14 -29.67 -29.62
CA ARG A 227 -20.46 -30.04 -30.16
C ARG A 227 -21.49 -28.93 -29.94
N THR A 228 -21.57 -28.36 -28.74
CA THR A 228 -22.50 -27.27 -28.41
C THR A 228 -22.25 -26.02 -29.25
N VAL A 229 -20.98 -25.67 -29.50
CA VAL A 229 -20.62 -24.53 -30.36
C VAL A 229 -20.97 -24.80 -31.83
N ARG A 230 -20.88 -26.05 -32.30
CA ARG A 230 -21.24 -26.43 -33.66
C ARG A 230 -22.76 -26.39 -33.92
N THR A 231 -23.57 -26.61 -32.89
CA THR A 231 -25.04 -26.56 -32.95
C THR A 231 -25.61 -25.16 -32.70
N THR A 232 -24.77 -24.17 -32.39
CA THR A 232 -25.22 -22.79 -32.16
C THR A 232 -25.53 -22.09 -33.51
N PRO A 233 -26.67 -21.37 -33.63
CA PRO A 233 -27.04 -20.63 -34.85
C PRO A 233 -25.93 -19.70 -35.35
N LYS A 234 -25.81 -19.55 -36.68
CA LYS A 234 -24.71 -18.82 -37.36
C LYS A 234 -24.55 -17.37 -36.90
N ASP A 235 -25.64 -16.72 -36.46
CA ASP A 235 -25.65 -15.31 -36.05
C ASP A 235 -24.91 -15.04 -34.74
N VAL A 236 -24.86 -16.03 -33.84
CA VAL A 236 -24.10 -15.93 -32.58
C VAL A 236 -22.61 -16.22 -32.82
N ARG A 237 -22.29 -17.06 -33.82
CA ARG A 237 -20.92 -17.44 -34.19
C ARG A 237 -20.15 -16.29 -34.86
N SER A 238 -20.83 -15.46 -35.66
CA SER A 238 -20.24 -14.26 -36.27
C SER A 238 -19.94 -13.17 -35.24
N ALA A 239 -20.83 -12.97 -34.25
CA ALA A 239 -20.63 -12.04 -33.15
C ALA A 239 -19.41 -12.42 -32.27
N LEU A 240 -19.19 -13.71 -32.02
CA LEU A 240 -18.04 -14.20 -31.24
C LEU A 240 -16.71 -14.14 -32.04
N GLY A 241 -16.77 -14.33 -33.36
CA GLY A 241 -15.61 -14.24 -34.25
C GLY A 241 -15.04 -12.82 -34.38
N ALA A 242 -15.91 -11.81 -34.36
CA ALA A 242 -15.51 -10.40 -34.41
C ALA A 242 -14.67 -9.95 -33.21
N ALA A 243 -14.87 -10.58 -32.03
CA ALA A 243 -14.11 -10.28 -30.82
C ALA A 243 -12.67 -10.83 -30.80
N ARG A 244 -12.30 -11.73 -31.73
CA ARG A 244 -10.98 -12.39 -31.75
C ARG A 244 -9.98 -11.76 -32.76
N GLY A 245 -10.39 -10.72 -33.48
CA GLY A 245 -9.72 -10.25 -34.70
C GLY A 245 -8.88 -8.97 -34.62
N THR A 246 -8.64 -8.36 -33.45
CA THR A 246 -7.85 -7.11 -33.38
C THR A 246 -6.35 -7.38 -33.16
N ARG A 247 -5.58 -7.55 -34.24
CA ARG A 247 -4.11 -7.34 -34.25
C ARG A 247 -3.82 -5.83 -34.28
N PRO A 248 -2.93 -5.27 -33.45
CA PRO A 248 -2.46 -3.90 -33.65
C PRO A 248 -1.44 -3.87 -34.79
N ALA A 249 -1.70 -3.01 -35.77
CA ALA A 249 -0.78 -2.68 -36.86
C ALA A 249 0.29 -1.71 -36.36
N GLY A 250 1.57 -2.01 -36.65
CA GLY A 250 2.67 -1.08 -36.42
C GLY A 250 4.01 -1.76 -36.13
N ALA A 251 4.66 -2.33 -37.15
CA ALA A 251 6.10 -2.55 -37.19
C ALA A 251 6.53 -2.90 -38.63
N SER A 252 6.78 -1.87 -39.44
CA SER A 252 7.51 -1.99 -40.70
C SER A 252 8.99 -1.69 -40.45
N GLY A 253 9.87 -2.60 -40.85
CA GLY A 253 11.29 -2.32 -41.08
C GLY A 253 12.24 -3.22 -40.31
N GLY A 254 12.87 -4.17 -41.01
CA GLY A 254 14.04 -4.90 -40.50
C GLY A 254 14.11 -6.35 -40.99
N GLN A 255 14.70 -6.56 -42.17
CA GLN A 255 15.13 -7.89 -42.61
C GLN A 255 16.20 -8.42 -41.66
N GLY A 256 15.99 -9.63 -41.13
CA GLY A 256 16.94 -10.32 -40.27
C GLY A 256 16.49 -11.77 -40.10
N ALA A 257 17.10 -12.65 -40.88
CA ALA A 257 16.82 -14.07 -40.95
C ALA A 257 17.02 -14.80 -39.59
N GLY A 258 16.25 -15.87 -39.36
CA GLY A 258 16.80 -17.08 -38.73
C GLY A 258 16.57 -17.37 -37.24
N LEU A 259 15.44 -17.01 -36.62
CA LEU A 259 15.17 -17.37 -35.21
C LEU A 259 13.76 -17.94 -34.91
N GLY A 260 12.96 -18.24 -35.94
CA GLY A 260 11.52 -18.50 -35.81
C GLY A 260 11.08 -19.90 -35.30
N GLU A 261 11.94 -20.91 -35.32
CA GLU A 261 11.49 -22.30 -35.11
C GLU A 261 11.60 -22.84 -33.68
N ARG A 262 12.13 -22.08 -32.71
CA ARG A 262 12.45 -22.62 -31.37
C ARG A 262 11.65 -22.07 -30.19
N TRP A 263 10.74 -21.11 -30.43
CA TRP A 263 9.99 -20.45 -29.35
C TRP A 263 8.47 -20.71 -29.38
N GLN A 264 8.02 -21.72 -30.14
CA GLN A 264 6.59 -22.07 -30.23
C GLN A 264 5.88 -22.41 -28.91
N PRO A 265 6.50 -22.94 -27.83
CA PRO A 265 5.77 -23.20 -26.59
C PRO A 265 5.66 -21.99 -25.63
N LEU A 266 6.28 -20.83 -25.90
CA LEU A 266 6.23 -19.67 -25.00
C LEU A 266 5.31 -18.52 -25.46
N THR A 267 4.67 -18.65 -26.62
CA THR A 267 3.65 -17.69 -27.10
C THR A 267 2.33 -17.81 -26.35
N VAL A 268 2.10 -18.89 -25.59
CA VAL A 268 0.92 -19.04 -24.72
C VAL A 268 0.95 -18.06 -23.53
N LEU A 269 2.12 -17.55 -23.12
CA LEU A 269 2.24 -16.61 -22.00
C LEU A 269 2.01 -15.14 -22.42
N ALA A 270 2.09 -14.83 -23.71
CA ALA A 270 1.90 -13.47 -24.24
C ALA A 270 0.43 -13.03 -24.32
N VAL A 271 -0.54 -13.96 -24.20
CA VAL A 271 -1.98 -13.64 -24.23
C VAL A 271 -2.51 -13.17 -22.87
N ALA A 272 -1.80 -13.45 -21.76
CA ALA A 272 -2.21 -12.99 -20.43
C ALA A 272 -1.91 -11.50 -20.17
N GLY A 273 -0.98 -10.90 -20.92
CA GLY A 273 -0.55 -9.51 -20.70
C GLY A 273 -1.56 -8.45 -21.16
N SER A 274 -2.32 -8.72 -22.22
CA SER A 274 -3.25 -7.71 -22.78
C SER A 274 -4.49 -7.49 -21.91
N ALA A 275 -4.99 -8.53 -21.22
CA ALA A 275 -6.10 -8.40 -20.29
C ALA A 275 -5.73 -7.56 -19.05
N PHE A 276 -4.48 -7.64 -18.58
CA PHE A 276 -3.98 -6.88 -17.43
C PHE A 276 -3.86 -5.38 -17.73
N VAL A 277 -3.45 -5.01 -18.95
CA VAL A 277 -3.34 -3.61 -19.37
C VAL A 277 -4.71 -2.96 -19.55
N VAL A 278 -5.70 -3.69 -20.06
CA VAL A 278 -7.09 -3.19 -20.18
C VAL A 278 -7.73 -3.03 -18.80
N PHE A 279 -7.44 -3.94 -17.86
CA PHE A 279 -7.91 -3.84 -16.47
C PHE A 279 -7.30 -2.63 -15.74
N LEU A 280 -6.00 -2.39 -15.89
CA LEU A 280 -5.32 -1.21 -15.33
C LEU A 280 -5.86 0.11 -15.89
N ARG A 281 -6.14 0.17 -17.20
CA ARG A 281 -6.69 1.38 -17.82
C ARG A 281 -8.14 1.68 -17.39
N LYS A 282 -8.91 0.66 -16.99
CA LYS A 282 -10.28 0.83 -16.47
C LYS A 282 -10.31 1.20 -14.98
N LEU A 283 -9.21 0.99 -14.25
CA LEU A 283 -9.11 1.32 -12.82
C LEU A 283 -8.74 2.80 -12.57
N PHE A 284 -8.09 3.46 -13.55
CA PHE A 284 -7.63 4.85 -13.44
C PHE A 284 -8.46 5.85 -14.25
N ARG A 285 -9.72 5.52 -14.58
CA ARG A 285 -10.69 6.41 -15.21
C ARG A 285 -12.02 6.40 -14.47
#